data_AF-A0A7S0M9P0-F1
#
_entry.id   AF-A0A7S0M9P0-F1
#
_cell.length_a   1.000
_cell.length_b   1.000
_cell.length_c   1.000
_cell.angle_alpha   90.00
_cell.angle_beta   90.00
_cell.angle_gamma   90.00
#
_symmetry.space_group_name_H-M   'P 1'
#
loop_
_entity.id
_entity.type
_entity.pdbx_description
1 polymer ?
#
loop_
_entity_poly.entity_id
_entity_poly.type
_entity_poly.pdbx_seq_one_letter_code
_entity_poly.pdbx_strand_id
1 'polypeptide(L)'
;RPAKMVVSVGSLCWKDLNVEDVEDYLLLTDTASRVSFLVSRVDLPDESEPERRAIVLDLYLYTLQFVQNQGFTADKISAAFSIIKDTHQLSMKNFWPVNRSFKHFQDLLLRHSVHRPPYSIGLFSTHDVESFSKYASKTYFRHYLLYKYAFTKKTEMAFSSIDTYTMAVMDSFLVPLSAGEDENVKLKNDEEAALAALQPPEPALITAEELERAGVPEEVRDAVLQSVNAKLEDLSLRLEARLASEVDG
;
A
#
# COMPACT_ATOMS: atom_id res chain seq x y z
N ARG A 1 -43.25 0.38 33.77
CA ARG A 1 -42.83 1.10 32.54
C ARG A 1 -41.34 1.36 32.65
N PRO A 2 -40.45 0.61 31.99
CA PRO A 2 -39.05 1.00 31.96
C PRO A 2 -38.87 2.20 31.02
N ALA A 3 -38.02 3.13 31.44
CA ALA A 3 -37.77 4.39 30.77
C ALA A 3 -37.22 4.16 29.35
N LYS A 4 -37.85 4.78 28.35
CA LYS A 4 -37.25 4.92 27.02
C LYS A 4 -35.97 5.75 27.19
N MET A 5 -34.81 5.09 27.23
CA MET A 5 -33.55 5.78 27.00
C MET A 5 -33.63 6.40 25.62
N VAL A 6 -33.47 7.71 25.55
CA VAL A 6 -33.42 8.45 24.29
C VAL A 6 -32.12 8.02 23.60
N VAL A 7 -32.22 7.03 22.72
CA VAL A 7 -31.09 6.57 21.91
C VAL A 7 -30.73 7.72 20.97
N SER A 8 -29.59 8.36 21.24
CA SER A 8 -28.98 9.31 20.32
C SER A 8 -28.81 8.65 18.95
N VAL A 9 -29.11 9.41 17.89
CA VAL A 9 -29.09 8.98 16.47
C VAL A 9 -27.72 8.43 16.02
N GLY A 10 -26.66 8.59 16.82
CA GLY A 10 -25.32 8.05 16.57
C GLY A 10 -24.89 6.89 17.46
N SER A 11 -25.74 6.40 18.36
CA SER A 11 -25.36 5.34 19.30
C SER A 11 -25.63 3.94 18.75
N LEU A 12 -24.57 3.14 18.56
CA LEU A 12 -24.64 1.70 18.23
C LEU A 12 -25.16 0.83 19.39
N CYS A 13 -25.40 1.38 20.57
CA CYS A 13 -25.94 0.62 21.69
C CYS A 13 -27.35 0.14 21.38
N TRP A 14 -27.62 -1.14 21.65
CA TRP A 14 -28.92 -1.76 21.42
C TRP A 14 -29.34 -1.83 19.94
N LYS A 15 -28.39 -1.67 19.01
CA LYS A 15 -28.66 -1.78 17.56
C LYS A 15 -28.83 -3.23 17.13
N ASP A 16 -27.97 -4.12 17.61
CA ASP A 16 -27.91 -5.52 17.15
C ASP A 16 -28.35 -6.54 18.21
N LEU A 17 -28.16 -6.23 19.49
CA LEU A 17 -28.57 -7.07 20.62
C LEU A 17 -29.34 -6.19 21.60
N ASN A 18 -30.56 -6.58 21.98
CA ASN A 18 -31.36 -5.91 23.00
C ASN A 18 -30.89 -6.25 24.43
N VAL A 19 -31.43 -5.54 25.43
CA VAL A 19 -31.13 -5.78 26.86
C VAL A 19 -31.41 -7.22 27.23
N GLU A 20 -32.60 -7.70 26.89
CA GLU A 20 -33.03 -9.08 27.13
C GLU A 20 -32.09 -10.08 26.43
N ASP A 21 -31.67 -9.80 25.20
CA ASP A 21 -30.78 -10.68 24.44
C ASP A 21 -29.40 -10.82 25.09
N VAL A 22 -28.87 -9.73 25.66
CA VAL A 22 -27.57 -9.75 26.35
C VAL A 22 -27.70 -10.49 27.68
N GLU A 23 -28.78 -10.27 28.43
CA GLU A 23 -29.04 -10.98 29.69
C GLU A 23 -29.22 -12.49 29.46
N ASP A 24 -30.00 -12.87 28.45
CA ASP A 24 -30.18 -14.27 28.04
C ASP A 24 -28.84 -14.89 27.63
N TYR A 25 -28.02 -14.19 26.85
CA TYR A 25 -26.70 -14.65 26.48
C TYR A 25 -25.75 -14.83 27.68
N LEU A 26 -25.86 -13.99 28.71
CA LEU A 26 -25.07 -14.10 29.94
C LEU A 26 -25.49 -15.32 30.80
N LEU A 27 -26.75 -15.74 30.73
CA LEU A 27 -27.24 -16.94 31.41
C LEU A 27 -26.75 -18.24 30.76
N LEU A 28 -26.43 -18.21 29.47
CA LEU A 28 -25.94 -19.37 28.73
C LEU A 28 -24.49 -19.69 29.13
N THR A 29 -24.27 -20.90 29.67
CA THR A 29 -22.93 -21.40 30.01
C THR A 29 -22.33 -22.28 28.91
N ASP A 30 -23.18 -22.95 28.13
CA ASP A 30 -22.76 -23.88 27.09
C ASP A 30 -22.46 -23.20 25.75
N THR A 31 -21.39 -23.66 25.09
CA THR A 31 -20.93 -23.12 23.80
C THR A 31 -21.92 -23.40 22.67
N ALA A 32 -22.51 -24.60 22.62
CA ALA A 32 -23.45 -24.96 21.55
C ALA A 32 -24.74 -24.13 21.65
N SER A 33 -25.20 -23.88 22.87
CA SER A 33 -26.35 -23.03 23.16
C SER A 33 -26.09 -21.56 22.77
N ARG A 34 -24.88 -21.04 23.05
CA ARG A 34 -24.48 -19.69 22.62
C ARG A 34 -24.44 -19.53 21.10
N VAL A 35 -23.91 -20.51 20.38
CA VAL A 35 -23.89 -20.49 18.91
C VAL A 35 -25.32 -20.50 18.36
N SER A 36 -26.17 -21.38 18.88
CA SER A 36 -27.58 -21.48 18.46
C SER A 36 -28.34 -20.16 18.71
N PHE A 37 -28.07 -19.51 19.84
CA PHE A 37 -28.63 -18.20 20.16
C PHE A 37 -28.19 -17.14 19.13
N LEU A 38 -26.89 -17.06 18.83
CA LEU A 38 -26.35 -16.10 17.87
C LEU A 38 -26.90 -16.29 16.45
N VAL A 39 -27.05 -17.55 16.02
CA VAL A 39 -27.66 -17.89 14.72
C VAL A 39 -29.10 -17.40 14.62
N SER A 40 -29.86 -17.44 15.72
CA SER A 40 -31.26 -17.02 15.73
C SER A 40 -31.45 -15.49 15.74
N ARG A 41 -30.45 -14.75 16.23
CA ARG A 41 -30.60 -13.32 16.58
C ARG A 41 -29.81 -12.38 15.68
N VAL A 42 -28.71 -12.84 15.09
CA VAL A 42 -27.80 -12.00 14.31
C VAL A 42 -27.95 -12.27 12.82
N ASP A 43 -27.95 -11.20 12.02
CA ASP A 43 -27.90 -11.30 10.57
C ASP A 43 -26.55 -11.92 10.12
N LEU A 44 -26.62 -13.12 9.55
CA LEU A 44 -25.48 -13.91 9.10
C LEU A 44 -25.38 -13.91 7.58
N PRO A 45 -24.18 -14.19 7.01
CA PRO A 45 -24.02 -14.44 5.57
C PRO A 45 -24.97 -15.55 5.08
N ASP A 46 -25.24 -15.56 3.77
CA ASP A 46 -26.19 -16.48 3.13
C ASP A 46 -25.97 -17.96 3.51
N GLU A 47 -27.06 -18.72 3.59
CA GLU A 47 -27.01 -20.13 4.00
C GLU A 47 -26.18 -20.99 3.06
N SER A 48 -26.09 -20.57 1.79
CA SER A 48 -25.31 -21.22 0.74
C SER A 48 -23.79 -21.25 1.03
N GLU A 49 -23.29 -20.40 1.94
CA GLU A 49 -21.87 -20.29 2.28
C GLU A 49 -21.60 -20.64 3.76
N PRO A 50 -21.71 -21.94 4.16
CA PRO A 50 -21.58 -22.36 5.56
C PRO A 50 -20.23 -22.01 6.19
N GLU A 51 -19.16 -22.01 5.41
CA GLU A 51 -17.81 -21.66 5.88
C GLU A 51 -17.71 -20.19 6.31
N ARG A 52 -18.28 -19.27 5.51
CA ARG A 52 -18.32 -17.84 5.83
C ARG A 52 -19.17 -17.58 7.07
N ARG A 53 -20.29 -18.28 7.20
CA ARG A 53 -21.13 -18.23 8.42
C ARG A 53 -20.34 -18.66 9.65
N ALA A 54 -19.62 -19.77 9.58
CA ALA A 54 -18.80 -20.27 10.69
C ALA A 54 -17.72 -19.25 11.12
N ILE A 55 -17.01 -18.64 10.15
CA ILE A 55 -15.97 -17.64 10.42
C ILE A 55 -16.55 -16.40 11.15
N VAL A 56 -17.74 -15.95 10.76
CA VAL A 56 -18.42 -14.80 11.39
C VAL A 56 -18.97 -15.16 12.76
N LEU A 57 -19.53 -16.35 12.92
CA LEU A 57 -20.00 -16.85 14.21
C LEU A 57 -18.86 -16.96 15.22
N ASP A 58 -17.71 -17.48 14.82
CA ASP A 58 -16.52 -17.53 15.67
C ASP A 58 -16.11 -16.13 16.11
N LEU A 59 -16.04 -15.17 15.18
CA LEU A 59 -15.72 -13.78 15.50
C LEU A 59 -16.66 -13.20 16.56
N TYR A 60 -17.96 -13.42 16.41
CA TYR A 60 -18.99 -12.94 17.34
C TYR A 60 -18.90 -13.62 18.70
N LEU A 61 -18.77 -14.94 18.72
CA LEU A 61 -18.65 -15.74 19.94
C LEU A 61 -17.43 -15.30 20.76
N TYR A 62 -16.25 -15.22 20.13
CA TYR A 62 -15.03 -14.82 20.83
C TYR A 62 -15.06 -13.36 21.29
N THR A 63 -15.73 -12.47 20.55
CA THR A 63 -15.91 -11.07 20.96
C THR A 63 -16.76 -11.00 22.22
N LEU A 64 -17.89 -11.72 22.25
CA LEU A 64 -18.79 -11.75 23.40
C LEU A 64 -18.13 -12.42 24.62
N GLN A 65 -17.37 -13.49 24.41
CA GLN A 65 -16.61 -14.14 25.49
C GLN A 65 -15.54 -13.20 26.06
N PHE A 66 -14.87 -12.40 25.23
CA PHE A 66 -13.89 -11.43 25.70
C PHE A 66 -14.53 -10.35 26.59
N VAL A 67 -15.63 -9.74 26.16
CA VAL A 67 -16.30 -8.68 26.93
C VAL A 67 -16.94 -9.21 28.22
N GLN A 68 -17.39 -10.47 28.23
CA GLN A 68 -17.80 -11.16 29.45
C GLN A 68 -16.63 -11.32 30.43
N ASN A 69 -15.47 -11.77 29.96
CA ASN A 69 -14.29 -11.94 30.80
C ASN A 69 -13.74 -10.61 31.35
N GLN A 70 -13.97 -9.50 30.67
CA GLN A 70 -13.63 -8.16 31.15
C GLN A 70 -14.65 -7.58 32.15
N GLY A 71 -15.79 -8.25 32.38
CA GLY A 71 -16.83 -7.76 33.28
C GLY A 71 -17.55 -6.52 32.77
N PHE A 72 -17.74 -6.40 31.46
CA PHE A 72 -18.45 -5.27 30.86
C PHE A 72 -19.95 -5.29 31.23
N THR A 73 -20.54 -4.10 31.40
CA THR A 73 -21.99 -3.96 31.60
C THR A 73 -22.77 -4.31 30.34
N ALA A 74 -24.06 -4.60 30.45
CA ALA A 74 -24.88 -4.98 29.30
C ALA A 74 -24.85 -3.94 28.16
N ASP A 75 -24.87 -2.64 28.49
CA ASP A 75 -24.71 -1.55 27.50
C ASP A 75 -23.37 -1.63 26.75
N LYS A 76 -22.27 -1.89 27.47
CA LYS A 76 -20.92 -2.01 26.90
C LYS A 76 -20.80 -3.26 26.03
N ILE A 77 -21.41 -4.37 26.43
CA ILE A 77 -21.43 -5.62 25.68
C ILE A 77 -22.14 -5.41 24.33
N SER A 78 -23.35 -4.85 24.36
CA SER A 78 -24.12 -4.53 23.15
C SER A 78 -23.33 -3.60 22.22
N ALA A 79 -22.76 -2.51 22.77
CA ALA A 79 -21.96 -1.57 21.99
C ALA A 79 -20.70 -2.21 21.38
N ALA A 80 -19.93 -2.98 22.16
CA ALA A 80 -18.70 -3.62 21.70
C ALA A 80 -18.97 -4.64 20.59
N PHE A 81 -20.05 -5.42 20.72
CA PHE A 81 -20.51 -6.34 19.70
C PHE A 81 -20.85 -5.61 18.40
N SER A 82 -21.67 -4.56 18.47
CA SER A 82 -22.06 -3.76 17.32
C SER A 82 -20.86 -3.09 16.62
N ILE A 83 -19.86 -2.61 17.38
CA ILE A 83 -18.63 -2.03 16.81
C ILE A 83 -17.88 -3.05 15.94
N ILE A 84 -17.69 -4.28 16.42
CA ILE A 84 -16.97 -5.33 15.66
C ILE A 84 -17.81 -5.77 14.46
N LYS A 85 -19.11 -5.97 14.64
CA LYS A 85 -20.03 -6.34 13.56
C LYS A 85 -20.04 -5.30 12.44
N ASP A 86 -20.28 -4.03 12.75
CA ASP A 86 -20.30 -2.95 11.77
C ASP A 86 -18.95 -2.80 11.07
N THR A 87 -17.84 -2.87 11.83
CA THR A 87 -16.48 -2.83 11.27
C THR A 87 -16.28 -3.96 10.26
N HIS A 88 -16.64 -5.19 10.61
CA HIS A 88 -16.48 -6.35 9.74
C HIS A 88 -17.35 -6.23 8.49
N GLN A 89 -18.65 -5.97 8.65
CA GLN A 89 -19.59 -5.88 7.54
C GLN A 89 -19.21 -4.80 6.54
N LEU A 90 -18.89 -3.58 7.00
CA LEU A 90 -18.48 -2.48 6.13
C LEU A 90 -17.14 -2.73 5.46
N SER A 91 -16.20 -3.32 6.20
CA SER A 91 -14.88 -3.64 5.70
C SER A 91 -14.93 -4.68 4.58
N MET A 92 -15.72 -5.74 4.75
CA MET A 92 -15.84 -6.82 3.76
C MET A 92 -16.69 -6.38 2.57
N LYS A 93 -17.81 -5.67 2.81
CA LYS A 93 -18.69 -5.17 1.74
C LYS A 93 -17.97 -4.21 0.79
N ASN A 94 -17.11 -3.34 1.32
CA ASN A 94 -16.44 -2.29 0.54
C ASN A 94 -14.98 -2.63 0.19
N PHE A 95 -14.51 -3.85 0.48
CA PHE A 95 -13.13 -4.29 0.22
C PHE A 95 -12.05 -3.33 0.74
N TRP A 96 -12.22 -2.84 1.97
CA TRP A 96 -11.29 -1.87 2.53
C TRP A 96 -9.91 -2.46 2.80
N PRO A 97 -8.84 -1.63 2.72
CA PRO A 97 -7.54 -2.02 3.27
C PRO A 97 -7.57 -2.02 4.80
N VAL A 98 -6.68 -2.80 5.42
CA VAL A 98 -6.62 -2.97 6.88
C VAL A 98 -6.53 -1.63 7.63
N ASN A 99 -5.72 -0.69 7.13
CA ASN A 99 -5.54 0.63 7.74
C ASN A 99 -6.86 1.43 7.80
N ARG A 100 -7.68 1.33 6.75
CA ARG A 100 -8.97 2.02 6.69
C ARG A 100 -9.99 1.38 7.64
N SER A 101 -10.01 0.04 7.69
CA SER A 101 -10.87 -0.70 8.63
C SER A 101 -10.49 -0.43 10.09
N PHE A 102 -9.19 -0.39 10.39
CA PHE A 102 -8.70 -0.07 11.72
C PHE A 102 -9.03 1.37 12.14
N LYS A 103 -8.86 2.34 11.25
CA LYS A 103 -9.26 3.73 11.52
C LYS A 103 -10.77 3.84 11.77
N HIS A 104 -11.59 3.14 10.99
CA HIS A 104 -13.03 3.10 11.20
C HIS A 104 -13.40 2.52 12.57
N PHE A 105 -12.77 1.41 12.96
CA PHE A 105 -12.92 0.82 14.29
C PHE A 105 -12.54 1.80 15.40
N GLN A 106 -11.40 2.49 15.28
CA GLN A 106 -10.97 3.50 16.25
C GLN A 106 -11.96 4.66 16.34
N ASP A 107 -12.47 5.16 15.21
CA ASP A 107 -13.47 6.22 15.17
C ASP A 107 -14.76 5.80 15.89
N LEU A 108 -15.23 4.57 15.67
CA LEU A 108 -16.39 4.02 16.38
C LEU A 108 -16.11 3.91 17.89
N LEU A 109 -14.98 3.33 18.28
CA LEU A 109 -14.62 3.17 19.68
C LEU A 109 -14.53 4.52 20.40
N LEU A 110 -13.91 5.53 19.79
CA LEU A 110 -13.81 6.88 20.35
C LEU A 110 -15.18 7.54 20.51
N ARG A 111 -16.08 7.38 19.54
CA ARG A 111 -17.47 7.87 19.63
C ARG A 111 -18.25 7.21 20.78
N HIS A 112 -17.87 6.02 21.22
CA HIS A 112 -18.50 5.35 22.36
C HIS A 112 -17.76 5.55 23.68
N SER A 113 -16.64 6.27 23.66
CA SER A 113 -15.80 6.52 24.84
C SER A 113 -15.92 7.96 25.32
N VAL A 114 -16.01 8.93 24.39
CA VAL A 114 -16.08 10.36 24.74
C VAL A 114 -17.53 10.77 24.94
N HIS A 115 -17.87 11.27 26.13
CA HIS A 115 -19.21 11.81 26.41
C HIS A 115 -19.39 13.19 25.74
N ARG A 116 -20.16 13.26 24.64
CA ARG A 116 -20.50 14.51 23.95
C ARG A 116 -21.95 14.46 23.46
N PRO A 117 -22.93 14.80 24.31
CA PRO A 117 -24.32 14.96 23.87
C PRO A 117 -24.37 15.99 22.72
N PRO A 118 -25.08 15.78 21.59
CA PRO A 118 -26.02 14.70 21.23
C PRO A 118 -25.42 13.52 20.42
N TYR A 119 -24.10 13.43 20.22
CA TYR A 119 -23.48 12.53 19.24
C TYR A 119 -22.85 11.25 19.83
N SER A 120 -22.45 11.27 21.09
CA SER A 120 -21.70 10.18 21.71
C SER A 120 -22.11 9.92 23.15
N ILE A 121 -22.28 8.64 23.48
CA ILE A 121 -22.53 8.15 24.82
C ILE A 121 -21.19 7.64 25.35
N GLY A 122 -20.63 8.29 26.38
CA GLY A 122 -19.37 7.88 27.00
C GLY A 122 -19.55 6.63 27.86
N LEU A 123 -19.62 5.46 27.21
CA LEU A 123 -19.82 4.16 27.86
C LEU A 123 -18.50 3.52 28.27
N PHE A 124 -17.48 3.59 27.42
CA PHE A 124 -16.20 2.95 27.69
C PHE A 124 -15.29 3.85 28.52
N SER A 125 -14.71 3.28 29.57
CA SER A 125 -13.61 3.91 30.32
C SER A 125 -12.31 3.86 29.50
N THR A 126 -11.32 4.68 29.84
CA THR A 126 -10.00 4.67 29.20
C THR A 126 -9.34 3.28 29.24
N HIS A 127 -9.48 2.57 30.36
CA HIS A 127 -9.01 1.19 30.53
C HIS A 127 -9.74 0.21 29.60
N ASP A 128 -11.06 0.37 29.44
CA ASP A 128 -11.87 -0.50 28.57
C ASP A 128 -11.49 -0.32 27.10
N VAL A 129 -11.21 0.92 26.69
CA VAL A 129 -10.75 1.24 25.33
C VAL A 129 -9.40 0.60 25.04
N GLU A 130 -8.46 0.68 25.99
CA GLU A 130 -7.14 0.08 25.82
C GLU A 130 -7.23 -1.44 25.73
N SER A 131 -7.98 -2.08 26.65
CA SER A 131 -8.13 -3.53 26.67
C SER A 131 -8.83 -4.05 25.41
N PHE A 132 -9.88 -3.37 24.95
CA PHE A 132 -10.63 -3.75 23.76
C PHE A 132 -9.85 -3.49 22.47
N SER A 133 -9.15 -2.37 22.36
CA SER A 133 -8.27 -2.06 21.22
C SER A 133 -7.14 -3.10 21.10
N LYS A 134 -6.53 -3.47 22.22
CA LYS A 134 -5.50 -4.52 22.28
C LYS A 134 -6.05 -5.88 21.89
N TYR A 135 -7.26 -6.22 22.34
CA TYR A 135 -7.95 -7.44 21.94
C TYR A 135 -8.19 -7.46 20.42
N ALA A 136 -8.86 -6.44 19.88
CA ALA A 136 -9.20 -6.34 18.46
C ALA A 136 -7.94 -6.41 17.57
N SER A 137 -6.85 -5.77 17.99
CA SER A 137 -5.57 -5.82 17.28
C SER A 137 -4.97 -7.23 17.24
N LYS A 138 -5.05 -7.97 18.34
CA LYS A 138 -4.45 -9.31 18.49
C LYS A 138 -5.28 -10.44 17.85
N THR A 139 -6.60 -10.29 17.81
CA THR A 139 -7.51 -11.32 17.29
C THR A 139 -7.97 -10.93 15.88
N TYR A 140 -8.84 -9.92 15.79
CA TYR A 140 -9.50 -9.55 14.54
C TYR A 140 -8.52 -9.01 13.48
N PHE A 141 -7.76 -7.96 13.79
CA PHE A 141 -6.89 -7.31 12.80
C PHE A 141 -5.64 -8.13 12.47
N ARG A 142 -5.14 -8.93 13.41
CA ARG A 142 -4.06 -9.90 13.14
C ARG A 142 -4.45 -10.90 12.05
N HIS A 143 -5.71 -11.32 12.04
CA HIS A 143 -6.26 -12.26 11.06
C HIS A 143 -7.07 -11.55 9.96
N TYR A 144 -6.84 -10.26 9.72
CA TYR A 144 -7.63 -9.48 8.78
C TYR A 144 -7.59 -10.04 7.34
N LEU A 145 -6.43 -10.56 6.91
CA LEU A 145 -6.30 -11.18 5.60
C LEU A 145 -7.18 -12.43 5.46
N LEU A 146 -7.33 -13.24 6.50
CA LEU A 146 -8.24 -14.41 6.48
C LEU A 146 -9.66 -13.97 6.12
N TYR A 147 -10.18 -12.95 6.82
CA TYR A 147 -11.50 -12.40 6.53
C TYR A 147 -11.54 -11.82 5.11
N LYS A 148 -10.54 -11.03 4.72
CA LYS A 148 -10.50 -10.45 3.37
C LYS A 148 -10.57 -11.52 2.29
N TYR A 149 -9.79 -12.60 2.39
CA TYR A 149 -9.81 -13.69 1.42
C TYR A 149 -11.12 -14.48 1.45
N ALA A 150 -11.61 -14.86 2.64
CA ALA A 150 -12.84 -15.62 2.79
C ALA A 150 -14.05 -14.88 2.18
N PHE A 151 -14.14 -13.56 2.38
CA PHE A 151 -15.24 -12.71 1.91
C PHE A 151 -15.00 -12.07 0.54
N THR A 152 -13.88 -12.36 -0.13
CA THR A 152 -13.66 -11.94 -1.51
C THR A 152 -14.51 -12.77 -2.46
N LYS A 153 -15.33 -12.12 -3.28
CA LYS A 153 -16.08 -12.79 -4.36
C LYS A 153 -15.06 -13.35 -5.36
N LYS A 154 -15.15 -14.65 -5.64
CA LYS A 154 -14.34 -15.27 -6.68
C LYS A 154 -14.84 -14.74 -8.03
N THR A 155 -14.03 -13.93 -8.71
CA THR A 155 -14.29 -13.52 -10.09
C THR A 155 -13.54 -14.46 -11.02
N GLU A 156 -14.27 -15.36 -11.67
CA GLU A 156 -13.71 -16.20 -12.73
C GLU A 156 -13.82 -15.43 -14.05
N MET A 157 -12.68 -15.14 -14.68
CA MET A 157 -12.66 -14.61 -16.05
C MET A 157 -12.52 -15.78 -17.01
N ALA A 158 -13.53 -15.98 -17.85
CA ALA A 158 -13.48 -16.92 -18.96
C ALA A 158 -13.11 -16.18 -20.24
N PHE A 159 -12.03 -16.59 -20.89
CA PHE A 159 -11.63 -16.09 -22.21
C PHE A 159 -12.08 -17.10 -23.26
N SER A 160 -12.79 -16.61 -24.28
CA SER A 160 -13.04 -17.37 -25.51
C SER A 160 -12.31 -16.67 -26.65
N SER A 161 -11.27 -17.30 -27.19
CA SER A 161 -10.71 -16.87 -28.48
C SER A 161 -11.65 -17.32 -29.58
N ILE A 162 -12.02 -16.41 -30.47
CA ILE A 162 -12.68 -16.75 -31.73
C ILE A 162 -11.64 -16.46 -32.81
N ASP A 163 -11.19 -17.49 -33.51
CA ASP A 163 -10.27 -17.34 -34.62
C ASP A 163 -11.00 -16.61 -35.76
N THR A 164 -10.64 -15.34 -35.98
CA THR A 164 -11.27 -14.47 -37.00
C THR A 164 -10.64 -14.61 -38.38
N TYR A 165 -9.72 -15.56 -38.57
CA TYR A 165 -8.97 -15.70 -39.82
C TYR A 165 -9.26 -17.03 -40.51
N THR A 166 -10.32 -17.04 -41.32
CA THR A 166 -10.48 -17.97 -42.46
C THR A 166 -10.30 -17.22 -43.78
N MET A 167 -9.28 -16.37 -43.85
CA MET A 167 -8.72 -15.95 -45.12
C MET A 167 -7.26 -16.41 -45.11
N ALA A 168 -6.73 -16.90 -46.23
CA ALA A 168 -5.31 -17.22 -46.27
C ALA A 168 -4.50 -15.93 -46.08
N VAL A 169 -3.44 -15.98 -45.25
CA VAL A 169 -2.51 -14.86 -45.09
C VAL A 169 -1.99 -14.53 -46.49
N MET A 170 -2.26 -13.31 -46.97
CA MET A 170 -1.64 -12.85 -48.19
C MET A 170 -0.17 -12.58 -47.85
N ASP A 171 0.69 -13.47 -48.30
CA ASP A 171 2.13 -13.58 -47.98
C ASP A 171 2.98 -12.36 -48.41
N SER A 172 2.36 -11.25 -48.79
CA SER A 172 2.99 -10.14 -49.51
C SER A 172 3.34 -8.92 -48.66
N PHE A 173 3.06 -8.93 -47.35
CA PHE A 173 3.33 -7.78 -46.47
C PHE A 173 4.47 -7.96 -45.47
N LEU A 174 5.07 -9.15 -45.38
CA LEU A 174 6.17 -9.40 -44.45
C LEU A 174 7.49 -9.47 -45.20
N VAL A 175 8.34 -8.46 -44.99
CA VAL A 175 9.75 -8.54 -45.34
C VAL A 175 10.38 -9.62 -44.44
N PRO A 176 11.17 -10.56 -44.98
CA PRO A 176 11.78 -11.62 -44.18
C PRO A 176 12.64 -11.04 -43.07
N LEU A 177 12.63 -11.70 -41.89
CA LEU A 177 13.37 -11.27 -40.70
C LEU A 177 14.87 -11.04 -40.95
N SER A 178 15.44 -11.73 -41.95
CA SER A 178 16.82 -11.54 -42.41
C SER A 178 17.11 -10.16 -43.01
N ALA A 179 16.08 -9.39 -43.39
CA ALA A 179 16.19 -8.05 -43.95
C ALA A 179 15.78 -6.95 -42.95
N GLY A 180 15.49 -7.30 -41.70
CA GLY A 180 15.36 -6.33 -40.61
C GLY A 180 16.74 -5.89 -40.12
N GLU A 181 16.98 -4.59 -40.02
CA GLU A 181 18.16 -4.05 -39.35
C GLU A 181 18.09 -4.41 -37.86
N ASP A 182 19.15 -5.03 -37.33
CA ASP A 182 19.20 -5.43 -35.92
C ASP A 182 19.38 -4.20 -35.05
N GLU A 183 18.28 -3.74 -34.43
CA GLU A 183 18.20 -2.50 -33.65
C GLU A 183 19.25 -2.48 -32.51
N ASN A 184 19.64 -3.66 -32.01
CA ASN A 184 20.70 -3.82 -31.01
C ASN A 184 22.09 -3.44 -31.53
N VAL A 185 22.39 -3.71 -32.81
CA VAL A 185 23.69 -3.33 -33.41
C VAL A 185 23.75 -1.82 -33.59
N LYS A 186 22.63 -1.21 -33.99
CA LYS A 186 22.52 0.25 -34.13
C LYS A 186 22.73 0.96 -32.78
N LEU A 187 22.05 0.50 -31.74
CA LEU A 187 22.18 1.06 -30.39
C LEU A 187 23.61 0.93 -29.83
N LYS A 188 24.29 -0.19 -30.08
CA LYS A 188 25.70 -0.38 -29.69
C LYS A 188 26.63 0.63 -30.36
N ASN A 189 26.49 0.83 -31.66
CA ASN A 189 27.33 1.77 -32.40
C ASN A 189 27.09 3.22 -31.96
N ASP A 190 25.83 3.58 -31.69
CA ASP A 190 25.47 4.91 -31.22
C ASP A 190 26.00 5.17 -29.79
N GLU A 191 25.96 4.17 -28.90
CA GLU A 191 26.58 4.26 -27.56
C GLU A 191 28.11 4.39 -27.64
N GLU A 192 28.77 3.60 -28.49
CA GLU A 192 30.23 3.62 -28.64
C GLU A 192 30.71 4.97 -29.20
N ALA A 193 29.96 5.57 -30.13
CA ALA A 193 30.22 6.93 -30.63
C ALA A 193 29.98 8.01 -29.56
N ALA A 194 28.97 7.85 -28.70
CA ALA A 194 28.71 8.78 -27.60
C ALA A 194 29.79 8.71 -26.51
N LEU A 195 30.31 7.51 -26.20
CA LEU A 195 31.42 7.32 -25.26
C LEU A 195 32.73 7.95 -25.76
N ALA A 196 33.02 7.86 -27.06
CA ALA A 196 34.18 8.50 -27.66
C ALA A 196 34.11 10.04 -27.57
N ALA A 197 32.91 10.61 -27.70
CA ALA A 197 32.70 12.07 -27.61
C ALA A 197 32.83 12.63 -26.18
N LEU A 198 32.77 11.78 -25.15
CA LEU A 198 32.86 12.16 -23.73
C LEU A 198 34.30 12.11 -23.18
N GLN A 199 35.25 11.52 -23.90
CA GLN A 199 36.65 11.59 -23.51
C GLN A 199 37.18 13.02 -23.72
N PRO A 200 37.83 13.64 -22.71
CA PRO A 200 38.41 14.97 -22.88
C PRO A 200 39.46 14.93 -24.00
N PRO A 201 39.49 15.93 -24.90
CA PRO A 201 40.48 15.97 -25.97
C PRO A 201 41.88 16.00 -25.35
N GLU A 202 42.80 15.18 -25.88
CA GLU A 202 44.22 15.27 -25.54
C GLU A 202 44.69 16.74 -25.63
N PRO A 203 45.65 17.17 -24.78
CA PRO A 203 46.08 18.57 -24.76
C PRO A 203 46.57 18.97 -26.15
N ALA A 204 45.80 19.86 -26.79
CA ALA A 204 46.08 20.35 -28.13
C ALA A 204 47.37 21.20 -28.08
N LEU A 205 48.48 20.61 -28.48
CA LEU A 205 49.72 21.33 -28.76
C LEU A 205 49.46 22.28 -29.93
N ILE A 206 49.87 23.54 -29.79
CA ILE A 206 49.72 24.51 -30.88
C ILE A 206 50.63 24.08 -32.02
N THR A 207 50.07 24.01 -33.22
CA THR A 207 50.79 23.62 -34.44
C THR A 207 51.35 24.83 -35.18
N ALA A 208 52.38 24.63 -36.00
CA ALA A 208 53.04 25.71 -36.74
C ALA A 208 52.09 26.51 -37.66
N GLU A 209 51.03 25.86 -38.14
CA GLU A 209 50.00 26.45 -39.00
C GLU A 209 49.14 27.49 -38.26
N GLU A 210 48.92 27.33 -36.95
CA GLU A 210 48.16 28.31 -36.17
C GLU A 210 48.98 29.56 -35.84
N LEU A 211 50.29 29.43 -35.64
CA LEU A 211 51.20 30.58 -35.48
C LEU A 211 51.36 31.39 -36.77
N GLU A 212 51.31 30.72 -37.92
CA GLU A 212 51.32 31.37 -39.23
C GLU A 212 50.05 32.21 -39.43
N ARG A 213 48.89 31.65 -39.07
CA ARG A 213 47.60 32.38 -39.07
C ARG A 213 47.60 33.56 -38.10
N ALA A 214 48.35 33.49 -37.01
CA ALA A 214 48.53 34.58 -36.05
C ALA A 214 49.56 35.63 -36.47
N GLY A 215 50.22 35.47 -37.63
CA GLY A 215 51.12 36.47 -38.22
C GLY A 215 52.52 36.52 -37.60
N VAL A 216 52.97 35.43 -36.97
CA VAL A 216 54.32 35.37 -36.37
C VAL A 216 55.40 35.20 -37.47
N PRO A 217 56.45 36.06 -37.48
CA PRO A 217 57.55 35.95 -38.44
C PRO A 217 58.24 34.59 -38.38
N GLU A 218 58.60 34.03 -39.55
CA GLU A 218 59.20 32.68 -39.65
C GLU A 218 60.48 32.53 -38.81
N GLU A 219 61.30 33.58 -38.71
CA GLU A 219 62.60 33.55 -38.00
C GLU A 219 62.48 33.23 -36.50
N VAL A 220 61.32 33.48 -35.89
CA VAL A 220 61.09 33.29 -34.45
C VAL A 220 60.03 32.21 -34.17
N ARG A 221 59.41 31.65 -35.20
CA ARG A 221 58.25 30.75 -35.10
C ARG A 221 58.57 29.49 -34.31
N ASP A 222 59.71 28.87 -34.55
CA ASP A 222 60.12 27.64 -33.88
C ASP A 222 60.43 27.88 -32.39
N ALA A 223 61.08 29.01 -32.07
CA ALA A 223 61.38 29.38 -30.69
C ALA A 223 60.10 29.72 -29.90
N VAL A 224 59.13 30.37 -30.55
CA VAL A 224 57.83 30.69 -29.94
C VAL A 224 56.99 29.43 -29.77
N LEU A 225 56.96 28.51 -30.75
CA LEU A 225 56.29 27.21 -30.64
C LEU A 225 56.77 26.43 -29.42
N GLN A 226 58.09 26.27 -29.29
CA GLN A 226 58.68 25.53 -28.17
C GLN A 226 58.38 26.22 -26.83
N SER A 227 58.47 27.55 -26.75
CA SER A 227 58.19 28.28 -25.51
C SER A 227 56.72 28.22 -25.11
N VAL A 228 55.80 28.30 -26.08
CA VAL A 228 54.35 28.31 -25.80
C VAL A 228 53.86 26.91 -25.46
N ASN A 229 54.29 25.88 -26.19
CA ASN A 229 53.93 24.49 -25.87
C ASN A 229 54.50 24.06 -24.50
N ALA A 230 55.74 24.42 -24.18
CA ALA A 230 56.30 24.15 -22.85
C ALA A 230 55.54 24.87 -21.71
N LYS A 231 55.03 26.08 -21.96
CA LYS A 231 54.19 26.80 -20.98
C LYS A 231 52.79 26.20 -20.85
N LEU A 232 52.22 25.69 -21.93
CA LEU A 232 50.94 24.99 -21.90
C LEU A 232 51.03 23.69 -21.11
N GLU A 233 52.13 22.96 -21.24
CA GLU A 233 52.41 21.76 -20.43
C GLU A 233 52.60 22.11 -18.94
N ASP A 234 53.33 23.18 -18.59
CA ASP A 234 53.45 23.62 -17.18
C ASP A 234 52.09 24.07 -16.61
N LEU A 235 51.27 24.75 -17.41
CA LEU A 235 49.92 25.15 -17.00
C LEU A 235 48.99 23.94 -16.82
N SER A 236 49.04 22.94 -17.71
CA SER A 236 48.22 21.74 -17.56
C SER A 236 48.58 20.98 -16.29
N LEU A 237 49.88 20.82 -16.02
CA LEU A 237 50.38 20.14 -14.82
C LEU A 237 49.98 20.87 -13.53
N ARG A 238 49.98 22.22 -13.53
CA ARG A 238 49.48 23.03 -12.40
C ARG A 238 47.97 22.92 -12.21
N LEU A 239 47.20 22.87 -13.29
CA LEU A 239 45.74 22.72 -13.23
C LEU A 239 45.37 21.34 -12.70
N GLU A 240 46.04 20.29 -13.14
CA GLU A 240 45.86 18.93 -12.63
C GLU A 240 46.21 18.84 -11.13
N ALA A 241 47.31 19.45 -10.70
CA ALA A 241 47.68 19.51 -9.29
C ALA A 241 46.62 20.27 -8.44
N ARG A 242 46.03 21.34 -8.99
CA ARG A 242 44.96 22.09 -8.32
C ARG A 242 43.66 21.28 -8.23
N LEU A 243 43.26 20.63 -9.33
CA LEU A 243 42.11 19.73 -9.37
C LEU A 243 42.28 18.56 -8.40
N ALA A 244 43.47 17.96 -8.32
CA ALA A 244 43.76 16.92 -7.35
C ALA A 244 43.66 17.42 -5.90
N SER A 245 44.07 18.67 -5.62
CA SER A 245 43.93 19.27 -4.28
C SER A 245 42.50 19.68 -3.90
N GLU A 246 41.64 19.98 -4.89
CA GLU A 246 40.20 20.28 -4.67
C GLU A 246 39.35 19.02 -4.51
N VAL A 247 39.85 17.85 -4.93
CA VAL A 247 39.16 16.56 -4.76
C VAL A 247 39.48 15.89 -3.41
N ASP A 248 40.59 16.26 -2.75
CA ASP A 248 41.07 15.66 -1.49
C ASP A 248 40.82 16.54 -0.23
N GLY A 249 40.04 17.63 -0.35
CA GLY A 249 39.62 18.52 0.75
C GLY A 249 38.11 18.57 0.93
#